data_AF-A0A6G0X8M9-F1
#
_entry.id   AF-A0A6G0X8M9-F1
#
_cell.length_a   1.000
_cell.length_b   1.000
_cell.length_c   1.000
_cell.angle_alpha   90.00
_cell.angle_beta   90.00
_cell.angle_gamma   90.00
#
_symmetry.space_group_name_H-M   'P 1'
#
loop_
_entity.id
_entity.type
_entity.pdbx_description
1 polymer ?
#
loop_
_entity_poly.entity_id
_entity_poly.type
_entity_poly.pdbx_seq_one_letter_code
_entity_poly.pdbx_strand_id
1 'polypeptide(L)'
;MSNGWKCIAQPSNGAVTAVQLNMDDEIQCLGFDANSCVFFHSMEDCHNNLSPSLDVKPLPCGAKHKNVYGITGYEDASHWCATGRKHLGNLSFVAKVQAKKYELGIGAVVVSMLAFVALLVVRKTRNSGYQRL
;
A
#
# COMPACT_ATOMS: atom_id res chain seq x y z
N MET A 1 -1.04 5.95 -18.09
CA MET A 1 -1.37 5.04 -16.97
C MET A 1 -0.54 5.48 -15.78
N SER A 2 -1.16 6.04 -14.74
CA SER A 2 -0.44 6.61 -13.60
C SER A 2 0.08 5.49 -12.70
N ASN A 3 1.41 5.43 -12.53
CA ASN A 3 2.16 4.46 -11.74
C ASN A 3 1.96 4.60 -10.21
N GLY A 4 0.73 4.83 -9.74
CA GLY A 4 0.41 5.01 -8.32
C GLY A 4 0.58 6.43 -7.76
N TRP A 5 1.11 7.36 -8.54
CA TRP A 5 1.22 8.78 -8.19
C TRP A 5 -0.13 9.49 -8.18
N LYS A 6 -0.37 10.32 -7.16
CA LYS A 6 -1.54 11.19 -7.03
C LYS A 6 -1.12 12.63 -6.75
N CYS A 7 -1.69 13.57 -7.50
CA CYS A 7 -1.53 15.00 -7.24
C CYS A 7 -2.28 15.39 -5.96
N ILE A 8 -1.64 16.18 -5.12
CA ILE A 8 -2.25 16.81 -3.94
C ILE A 8 -1.85 18.28 -3.85
N ALA A 9 -2.73 19.12 -3.34
CA ALA A 9 -2.40 20.48 -2.95
C ALA A 9 -2.07 20.52 -1.45
N GLN A 10 -0.96 21.16 -1.06
CA GLN A 10 -0.62 21.32 0.34
C GLN A 10 -1.40 22.49 0.96
N PRO A 11 -2.13 22.29 2.08
CA PRO A 11 -2.93 23.36 2.69
C PRO A 11 -2.11 24.57 3.17
N SER A 12 -0.82 24.39 3.50
CA SER A 12 0.02 25.44 4.05
C SER A 12 0.26 26.61 3.10
N ASN A 13 0.42 26.36 1.81
CA ASN A 13 0.76 27.40 0.81
C ASN A 13 0.15 27.16 -0.59
N GLY A 14 -0.67 26.13 -0.76
CA GLY A 14 -1.34 25.83 -2.02
C GLY A 14 -0.47 25.15 -3.08
N ALA A 15 0.83 24.91 -2.84
CA ALA A 15 1.67 24.23 -3.82
C ALA A 15 1.16 22.80 -4.09
N VAL A 16 1.29 22.36 -5.34
CA VAL A 16 0.82 21.04 -5.77
C VAL A 16 2.02 20.13 -5.97
N THR A 17 1.97 18.91 -5.45
CA THR A 17 2.99 17.88 -5.71
C THR A 17 2.32 16.55 -6.00
N ALA A 18 2.99 15.69 -6.76
CA ALA A 18 2.60 14.29 -6.89
C ALA A 18 3.17 13.50 -5.70
N VAL A 19 2.35 12.65 -5.10
CA VAL A 19 2.72 11.76 -3.98
C VAL A 19 2.31 10.33 -4.25
N GLN A 20 3.00 9.38 -3.63
CA GLN A 20 2.60 7.98 -3.58
C GLN A 20 2.98 7.35 -2.23
N LEU A 21 2.57 6.10 -2.01
CA LEU A 21 3.13 5.26 -0.96
C LEU A 21 4.38 4.55 -1.48
N ASN A 22 5.39 4.42 -0.63
CA ASN A 22 6.53 3.53 -0.87
C ASN A 22 6.22 2.10 -0.35
N MET A 23 7.20 1.19 -0.42
CA MET A 23 7.03 -0.20 0.03
C MET A 23 6.84 -0.33 1.55
N ASP A 24 7.26 0.67 2.31
CA ASP A 24 7.11 0.74 3.77
C ASP A 24 5.82 1.48 4.19
N ASP A 25 4.94 1.76 3.23
CA ASP A 25 3.71 2.56 3.40
C ASP A 25 3.94 4.00 3.87
N GLU A 26 5.12 4.52 3.62
CA GLU A 26 5.43 5.91 3.88
C GLU A 26 5.12 6.78 2.66
N ILE A 27 4.58 7.97 2.93
CA ILE A 27 4.32 8.94 1.86
C ILE A 27 5.64 9.43 1.29
N GLN A 28 5.72 9.51 -0.03
CA GLN A 28 6.85 10.11 -0.72
C GLN A 28 6.37 11.03 -1.83
N CYS A 29 7.08 12.14 -2.03
CA CYS A 29 6.81 13.05 -3.14
C CYS A 29 7.66 12.69 -4.36
N LEU A 30 7.18 13.09 -5.54
CA LEU A 30 7.93 12.95 -6.79
C LEU A 30 9.19 13.80 -6.70
N GLY A 31 10.34 13.22 -7.03
CA GLY A 31 11.65 13.88 -6.96
C GLY A 31 12.69 13.12 -7.77
N PHE A 32 13.86 13.73 -7.99
CA PHE A 32 14.93 13.15 -8.80
C PHE A 32 16.28 13.07 -8.06
N ASP A 33 16.33 13.53 -6.81
CA ASP A 33 17.55 13.62 -5.99
C ASP A 33 17.39 13.02 -4.58
N ALA A 34 16.23 12.43 -4.26
CA ALA A 34 15.84 11.95 -2.92
C ALA A 34 15.82 13.00 -1.81
N ASN A 35 15.96 14.29 -2.15
CA ASN A 35 16.02 15.39 -1.20
C ASN A 35 14.96 16.46 -1.48
N SER A 36 14.50 16.59 -2.72
CA SER A 36 13.60 17.66 -3.17
C SER A 36 12.36 17.11 -3.86
N CYS A 37 11.22 17.78 -3.66
CA CYS A 37 9.97 17.48 -4.36
C CYS A 37 9.82 18.31 -5.64
N VAL A 38 9.19 17.73 -6.65
CA VAL A 38 8.68 18.45 -7.82
C VAL A 38 7.35 19.09 -7.45
N PHE A 39 7.29 20.42 -7.56
CA PHE A 39 6.05 21.17 -7.37
C PHE A 39 5.51 21.67 -8.71
N PHE A 40 4.20 21.62 -8.86
CA PHE A 40 3.43 22.07 -10.01
C PHE A 40 2.68 23.35 -9.67
N HIS A 41 2.35 24.13 -10.69
CA HIS A 41 1.62 25.40 -10.53
C HIS A 41 0.16 25.20 -10.16
N SER A 42 -0.46 24.08 -10.56
CA SER A 42 -1.85 23.76 -10.29
C SER A 42 -2.09 22.25 -10.31
N MET A 43 -3.31 21.84 -9.89
CA MET A 43 -3.74 20.44 -9.99
C MET A 43 -3.82 19.98 -11.44
N GLU A 44 -4.29 20.85 -12.34
CA GLU A 44 -4.35 20.57 -13.78
C GLU A 44 -2.94 20.41 -14.38
N ASP A 45 -2.01 21.30 -14.02
CA ASP A 45 -0.61 21.21 -14.41
C ASP A 45 0.02 19.89 -13.95
N CYS A 46 -0.21 19.51 -12.69
CA CYS A 46 0.21 18.22 -12.17
C CYS A 46 -0.38 17.06 -12.99
N HIS A 47 -1.68 17.05 -13.29
CA HIS A 47 -2.29 15.95 -14.05
C HIS A 47 -1.79 15.86 -15.50
N ASN A 48 -1.52 17.00 -16.13
CA ASN A 48 -1.07 17.05 -17.53
C ASN A 48 0.42 16.76 -17.68
N ASN A 49 1.25 17.14 -16.70
CA ASN A 49 2.70 17.03 -16.76
C ASN A 49 3.29 15.93 -15.85
N LEU A 50 2.45 15.18 -15.13
CA LEU A 50 2.89 14.01 -14.36
C LEU A 50 3.32 12.89 -15.30
N SER A 51 4.61 12.91 -15.63
CA SER A 51 5.31 11.88 -16.38
C SER A 51 6.49 11.36 -15.57
N PRO A 52 6.25 10.46 -14.59
CA PRO A 52 7.34 9.87 -13.84
C PRO A 52 8.21 9.02 -14.78
N SER A 53 9.45 9.46 -15.02
CA SER A 53 10.45 8.73 -15.79
C SER A 53 10.96 7.50 -15.04
N LEU A 54 11.84 6.69 -15.64
CA LEU A 54 12.49 5.57 -14.96
C LEU A 54 13.49 6.03 -13.87
N ASP A 55 13.94 7.29 -13.89
CA ASP A 55 15.01 7.81 -13.03
C ASP A 55 14.49 8.59 -11.81
N VAL A 56 13.25 8.36 -11.40
CA VAL A 56 12.66 9.03 -10.23
C VAL A 56 13.38 8.56 -8.96
N LYS A 57 13.80 9.52 -8.12
CA LYS A 57 14.33 9.31 -6.78
C LYS A 57 13.45 10.09 -5.79
N PRO A 58 12.33 9.50 -5.35
CA PRO A 58 11.39 10.17 -4.46
C PRO A 58 12.05 10.58 -3.14
N LEU A 59 11.51 11.62 -2.51
CA LEU A 59 11.80 11.94 -1.10
C LEU A 59 10.70 11.33 -0.22
N PRO A 60 11.01 10.32 0.61
CA PRO A 60 10.07 9.81 1.60
C PRO A 60 9.97 10.74 2.80
N CYS A 61 8.75 10.88 3.33
CA CYS A 61 8.46 11.45 4.65
C CYS A 61 9.10 10.63 5.78
N GLY A 62 8.78 10.95 7.04
CA GLY A 62 9.22 10.13 8.16
C GLY A 62 10.70 10.30 8.45
N ALA A 63 11.39 9.18 8.66
CA ALA A 63 12.80 9.18 9.04
C ALA A 63 13.72 9.81 7.98
N LYS A 64 13.43 9.60 6.67
CA LYS A 64 14.24 10.16 5.57
C LYS A 64 14.09 11.67 5.51
N HIS A 65 12.85 12.17 5.50
CA HIS A 65 12.59 13.61 5.57
C HIS A 65 13.17 14.25 6.83
N LYS A 66 13.13 13.58 7.98
CA LYS A 66 13.76 14.06 9.22
C LYS A 66 15.26 14.19 9.10
N ASN A 67 15.92 13.27 8.38
CA ASN A 67 17.34 13.35 8.15
C ASN A 67 17.74 14.52 7.23
N VAL A 68 16.88 14.88 6.26
CA VAL A 68 17.13 15.98 5.31
C VAL A 68 16.76 17.35 5.90
N TYR A 69 15.61 17.44 6.57
CA TYR A 69 14.97 18.70 6.97
C TYR A 69 14.76 18.88 8.48
N GLY A 70 15.14 17.91 9.31
CA GLY A 70 14.98 17.95 10.77
C GLY A 70 13.57 17.62 11.28
N ILE A 71 12.59 17.45 10.39
CA ILE A 71 11.19 17.10 10.70
C ILE A 71 10.73 15.90 9.89
N THR A 72 9.81 15.09 10.40
CA THR A 72 9.24 13.96 9.64
C THR A 72 8.27 14.41 8.55
N GLY A 73 7.80 15.65 8.63
CA GLY A 73 6.76 16.21 7.77
C GLY A 73 5.34 15.90 8.26
N TYR A 74 5.19 15.13 9.34
CA TYR A 74 3.89 14.78 9.93
C TYR A 74 3.53 15.62 11.16
N GLU A 75 4.47 16.41 11.65
CA GLU A 75 4.27 17.30 12.80
C GLU A 75 3.25 18.40 12.49
N ASP A 76 3.16 18.80 11.22
CA ASP A 76 2.21 19.81 10.75
C ASP A 76 1.14 19.16 9.85
N ALA A 77 -0.13 19.28 10.26
CA ALA A 77 -1.28 18.75 9.54
C ALA A 77 -1.53 19.42 8.18
N SER A 78 -0.91 20.58 7.92
CA SER A 78 -0.97 21.33 6.67
C SER A 78 0.19 21.03 5.71
N HIS A 79 1.17 20.23 6.14
CA HIS A 79 2.30 19.80 5.32
C HIS A 79 1.88 18.69 4.34
N TRP A 80 2.52 18.64 3.16
CA TRP A 80 2.18 17.68 2.11
C TRP A 80 2.31 16.22 2.55
N CYS A 81 3.21 15.88 3.49
CA CYS A 81 3.30 14.54 4.06
C CYS A 81 2.00 14.14 4.78
N ALA A 82 1.49 15.01 5.67
CA ALA A 82 0.24 14.77 6.39
C ALA A 82 -0.96 14.72 5.45
N THR A 83 -1.02 15.61 4.46
CA THR A 83 -2.06 15.61 3.42
C THR A 83 -2.01 14.32 2.59
N GLY A 84 -0.83 13.93 2.11
CA GLY A 84 -0.64 12.68 1.39
C GLY A 84 -1.10 11.46 2.20
N ARG A 85 -0.80 11.44 3.51
CA ARG A 85 -1.24 10.34 4.39
C ARG A 85 -2.76 10.30 4.53
N LYS A 86 -3.45 11.45 4.58
CA LYS A 86 -4.92 11.49 4.54
C LYS A 86 -5.49 10.95 3.23
N HIS A 87 -4.86 11.26 2.09
CA HIS A 87 -5.34 10.83 0.78
C HIS A 87 -4.97 9.39 0.39
N LEU A 88 -3.87 8.86 0.94
CA LEU A 88 -3.30 7.57 0.54
C LEU A 88 -3.22 6.54 1.67
N GLY A 89 -3.03 6.95 2.92
CA GLY A 89 -2.78 6.04 4.04
C GLY A 89 -3.93 5.08 4.34
N ASN A 90 -5.17 5.43 3.98
CA ASN A 90 -6.32 4.54 4.14
C ASN A 90 -6.30 3.35 3.18
N LEU A 91 -5.55 3.45 2.06
CA LEU A 91 -5.46 2.39 1.05
C LEU A 91 -4.55 1.24 1.51
N SER A 92 -3.48 1.54 2.25
CA SER A 92 -2.56 0.52 2.77
C SER A 92 -3.21 -0.36 3.84
N PHE A 93 -3.93 0.25 4.79
CA PHE A 93 -4.64 -0.50 5.84
C PHE A 93 -5.68 -1.45 5.23
N VAL A 94 -6.50 -0.97 4.29
CA VAL A 94 -7.50 -1.80 3.61
C VAL A 94 -6.85 -2.94 2.82
N ALA A 95 -5.76 -2.67 2.09
CA ALA A 95 -5.04 -3.71 1.34
C ALA A 95 -4.46 -4.80 2.26
N LYS A 96 -3.83 -4.41 3.38
CA LYS A 96 -3.30 -5.36 4.38
C LYS A 96 -4.41 -6.17 5.05
N VAL A 97 -5.55 -5.55 5.37
CA VAL A 97 -6.71 -6.23 5.94
C VAL A 97 -7.31 -7.22 4.93
N GLN A 98 -7.38 -6.86 3.65
CA GLN A 98 -7.88 -7.73 2.58
C GLN A 98 -6.96 -8.95 2.37
N ALA A 99 -5.64 -8.73 2.29
CA ALA A 99 -4.66 -9.79 2.14
C ALA A 99 -4.71 -10.77 3.33
N LYS A 100 -4.78 -10.25 4.56
CA LYS A 100 -4.85 -11.09 5.77
C LYS A 100 -6.14 -11.90 5.87
N LYS A 101 -7.28 -11.37 5.39
CA LYS A 101 -8.54 -12.13 5.30
C LYS A 101 -8.44 -13.30 4.32
N TYR A 102 -7.74 -13.12 3.20
CA TYR A 102 -7.60 -14.15 2.16
C TYR A 102 -6.74 -15.33 2.64
N GLU A 103 -5.61 -15.07 3.32
CA GLU A 103 -4.76 -16.13 3.88
C GLU A 103 -5.49 -16.98 4.92
N LEU A 104 -6.26 -16.35 5.82
CA LEU A 104 -7.06 -17.04 6.82
C LEU A 104 -8.20 -17.86 6.19
N GLY A 105 -8.81 -17.35 5.12
CA GLY A 105 -9.86 -18.04 4.38
C GLY A 105 -9.37 -19.32 3.69
N ILE A 106 -8.22 -19.27 3.01
CA ILE A 106 -7.64 -20.45 2.36
C ILE A 106 -7.26 -21.52 3.39
N GLY A 107 -6.62 -21.13 4.49
CA GLY A 107 -6.21 -22.08 5.53
C GLY A 107 -7.38 -22.91 6.06
N ALA A 108 -8.52 -22.26 6.35
CA ALA A 108 -9.72 -22.94 6.84
C ALA A 108 -10.33 -23.90 5.80
N VAL A 109 -10.35 -23.53 4.52
CA VAL A 109 -10.87 -24.37 3.44
C VAL A 109 -10.00 -25.61 3.22
N VAL A 110 -8.67 -25.46 3.19
CA VAL A 110 -7.74 -26.56 2.98
C VAL A 110 -7.81 -27.57 4.12
N VAL A 111 -7.84 -27.10 5.38
CA VAL A 111 -7.98 -27.98 6.56
C VAL A 111 -9.31 -28.74 6.52
N SER A 112 -10.41 -28.07 6.16
CA SER A 112 -11.72 -28.70 6.06
C SER A 112 -11.75 -29.78 4.98
N MET A 113 -11.21 -29.49 3.78
CA MET A 113 -11.11 -30.45 2.68
C MET A 113 -10.31 -31.70 3.07
N LEU A 114 -9.14 -31.53 3.72
CA LEU A 114 -8.32 -32.65 4.17
C LEU A 114 -9.04 -33.51 5.22
N ALA A 115 -9.75 -32.90 6.16
CA ALA A 115 -10.55 -33.62 7.16
C ALA A 115 -11.69 -34.43 6.51
N PHE A 116 -12.38 -33.86 5.51
CA PHE A 116 -13.41 -34.57 4.75
C PHE A 116 -12.83 -35.77 3.99
N VAL A 117 -11.69 -35.59 3.32
CA VAL A 117 -11.01 -36.70 2.61
C VAL A 117 -10.61 -37.80 3.58
N ALA A 118 -10.04 -37.46 4.74
CA ALA A 118 -9.69 -38.43 5.77
C ALA A 118 -10.92 -39.21 6.28
N LEU A 119 -12.04 -38.52 6.54
CA LEU A 119 -13.31 -39.15 6.93
C LEU A 119 -13.85 -40.10 5.85
N LEU A 120 -13.74 -39.73 4.57
CA LEU A 120 -14.15 -40.60 3.45
C LEU A 120 -13.26 -41.84 3.35
N VAL A 121 -11.95 -41.71 3.56
CA VAL A 121 -11.01 -42.85 3.58
C VAL A 121 -11.35 -43.81 4.74
N VAL A 122 -11.56 -43.30 5.96
CA VAL A 122 -11.92 -44.10 7.13
C VAL A 122 -13.28 -44.79 6.94
N ARG A 123 -14.28 -44.10 6.38
CA ARG A 123 -15.58 -44.71 6.05
C ARG A 123 -15.42 -45.84 5.03
N LYS A 124 -14.61 -45.64 3.99
CA LYS A 124 -14.36 -46.65 2.95
C LYS A 124 -13.66 -47.88 3.52
N THR A 125 -12.63 -47.73 4.36
CA THR A 125 -11.94 -48.87 4.99
C THR A 125 -12.85 -49.63 5.96
N ARG A 126 -13.67 -48.92 6.76
CA ARG A 126 -14.65 -49.55 7.67
C ARG A 126 -15.70 -50.37 6.90
N ASN A 127 -16.24 -49.81 5.82
CA ASN A 127 -17.25 -50.50 5.02
C ASN A 127 -16.67 -51.69 4.23
N SER A 128 -15.40 -51.59 3.79
CA SER A 128 -14.71 -52.69 3.11
C SER A 128 -14.31 -53.83 4.06
N GLY A 129 -14.11 -53.55 5.35
CA GLY A 129 -13.90 -54.58 6.38
C GLY A 129 -15.17 -55.35 6.74
N TYR A 130 -16.35 -54.74 6.57
CA TYR A 130 -17.65 -55.40 6.81
C TYR A 130 -18.04 -56.40 5.71
N GLN A 131 -17.40 -56.37 4.53
CA GLN A 131 -17.63 -57.34 3.46
C GLN A 131 -16.68 -58.55 3.49
N ARG A 132 -15.92 -58.76 4.57
CA ARG A 132 -15.05 -59.94 4.78
C ARG A 132 -15.40 -60.74 6.04
N LEU A 133 -16.69 -60.83 6.39
CA LEU A 133 -17.22 -61.80 7.37
C LEU A 133 -18.45 -62.48 6.78
#